data_AF-A0A966NVQ4-F1
#
_entry.id   AF-A0A966NVQ4-F1
#
_cell.length_a   1.000
_cell.length_b   1.000
_cell.length_c   1.000
_cell.angle_alpha   90.00
_cell.angle_beta   90.00
_cell.angle_gamma   90.00
#
_symmetry.space_group_name_H-M   'P 1'
#
loop_
_entity.id
_entity.type
_entity.pdbx_description
1 polymer ?
#
loop_
_entity_poly.entity_id
_entity_poly.type
_entity_poly.pdbx_seq_one_letter_code
_entity_poly.pdbx_strand_id
1 'polypeptide(L)'
;MPVLDLMSGFIAELRSAGLPVSLTENLDAMEAVKEIPIEDRDAFKYALGATLVKSNAHWRAFETIFEVYFSLRGPEYDITDATSDADAEMWREQQEQRQGDGKGQSGGSMDSLTPEEIAQMLMSALMNGDQAMMRALARQAVQRFAGMEPGRPVGGTYYLYRTLRNLDLDNMLEKLMKANKDLAEEELTPLEERLERDEFETRIEQFKQEVEAEIRRRLVADRGA
;
A
#
# COMPACT_ATOMS: atom_id res chain seq x y z
N MET A 1 -7.12 -23.81 -9.68
CA MET A 1 -6.09 -23.60 -10.74
C MET A 1 -4.99 -24.63 -10.56
N PRO A 2 -4.30 -25.08 -11.62
CA PRO A 2 -3.09 -25.88 -11.46
C PRO A 2 -2.04 -25.09 -10.66
N VAL A 3 -1.39 -25.73 -9.68
CA VAL A 3 -0.33 -25.11 -8.85
C VAL A 3 0.83 -24.56 -9.70
N LEU A 4 1.08 -25.19 -10.85
CA LEU A 4 2.02 -24.74 -11.89
C LEU A 4 1.71 -23.34 -12.45
N ASP A 5 0.43 -23.05 -12.72
CA ASP A 5 0.01 -21.75 -13.26
C ASP A 5 0.10 -20.65 -12.18
N LEU A 6 -0.14 -21.03 -10.93
CA LEU A 6 0.02 -20.17 -9.76
C LEU A 6 1.50 -19.79 -9.53
N MET A 7 2.40 -20.77 -9.58
CA MET A 7 3.84 -20.53 -9.39
C MET A 7 4.46 -19.76 -10.55
N SER A 8 4.11 -20.10 -11.79
CA SER A 8 4.62 -19.39 -12.96
C SER A 8 4.17 -17.92 -12.99
N GLY A 9 2.92 -17.64 -12.61
CA GLY A 9 2.45 -16.26 -12.49
C GLY A 9 3.13 -15.49 -11.35
N PHE A 10 3.39 -16.12 -10.20
CA PHE A 10 4.07 -15.45 -9.08
C PHE A 10 5.49 -15.05 -9.47
N ILE A 11 6.20 -15.95 -10.16
CA ILE A 11 7.57 -15.70 -10.63
C ILE A 11 7.62 -14.61 -11.69
N ALA A 12 6.59 -14.50 -12.53
CA ALA A 12 6.48 -13.41 -13.49
C ALA A 12 6.35 -12.05 -12.77
N GLU A 13 5.57 -11.97 -11.68
CA GLU A 13 5.44 -10.75 -10.87
C GLU A 13 6.71 -10.39 -10.11
N LEU A 14 7.42 -11.38 -9.56
CA LEU A 14 8.71 -11.13 -8.93
C LEU A 14 9.70 -10.52 -9.92
N ARG A 15 9.74 -11.05 -11.16
CA ARG A 15 10.60 -10.52 -12.23
C ARG A 15 10.17 -9.14 -12.71
N SER A 16 8.86 -8.88 -12.84
CA SER A 16 8.35 -7.56 -13.25
C SER A 16 8.71 -6.48 -12.22
N ALA A 17 8.74 -6.84 -10.93
CA ALA A 17 9.19 -5.98 -9.84
C ALA A 17 10.72 -5.90 -9.67
N GLY A 18 11.48 -6.52 -10.57
CA GLY A 18 12.95 -6.43 -10.61
C GLY A 18 13.70 -7.43 -9.72
N LEU A 19 13.02 -8.45 -9.16
CA LEU A 19 13.72 -9.50 -8.42
C LEU A 19 14.37 -10.51 -9.39
N PRO A 20 15.67 -10.78 -9.25
CA PRO A 20 16.39 -11.68 -10.14
C PRO A 20 16.10 -13.14 -9.82
N VAL A 21 15.03 -13.70 -10.38
CA VAL A 21 14.63 -15.11 -10.22
C VAL A 21 15.05 -15.93 -11.44
N SER A 22 15.99 -16.86 -11.26
CA SER A 22 16.50 -17.80 -12.26
C SER A 22 15.61 -19.02 -12.45
N LEU A 23 15.91 -19.83 -13.48
CA LEU A 23 15.20 -21.07 -13.75
C LEU A 23 15.44 -22.13 -12.66
N THR A 24 16.66 -22.22 -12.12
CA THR A 24 17.00 -23.17 -11.06
C THR A 24 16.21 -22.89 -9.79
N GLU A 25 16.11 -21.62 -9.40
CA GLU A 25 15.32 -21.21 -8.23
C GLU A 25 13.83 -21.48 -8.40
N ASN A 26 13.30 -21.34 -9.62
CA ASN A 26 11.92 -21.74 -9.92
C ASN A 26 11.73 -23.26 -9.69
N LEU A 27 12.65 -24.09 -10.17
CA LEU A 27 12.60 -25.54 -9.96
C LEU A 27 12.71 -25.89 -8.47
N ASP A 28 13.60 -25.24 -7.73
CA ASP A 28 13.78 -25.45 -6.30
C ASP A 28 12.52 -25.03 -5.51
N ALA A 29 11.91 -23.90 -5.86
CA ALA A 29 10.65 -23.44 -5.29
C ALA A 29 9.50 -24.42 -5.56
N MET A 30 9.42 -24.93 -6.79
CA MET A 30 8.43 -25.94 -7.18
C MET A 30 8.60 -27.26 -6.42
N GLU A 31 9.83 -27.65 -6.09
CA GLU A 31 10.09 -28.85 -5.31
C GLU A 31 9.78 -28.62 -3.82
N ALA A 32 10.23 -27.50 -3.26
CA ALA A 32 10.00 -27.14 -1.87
C ALA A 32 8.51 -27.07 -1.55
N VAL A 33 7.70 -26.46 -2.42
CA VAL A 33 6.25 -26.32 -2.22
C VAL A 33 5.50 -27.65 -2.16
N LYS A 34 6.05 -28.75 -2.70
CA LYS A 34 5.40 -30.08 -2.59
C LYS A 34 5.41 -30.62 -1.17
N GLU A 35 6.37 -30.20 -0.37
CA GLU A 35 6.60 -30.71 1.00
C GLU A 35 6.00 -29.77 2.07
N ILE A 36 5.47 -28.62 1.67
CA ILE A 36 4.91 -27.61 2.58
C ILE A 36 3.38 -27.68 2.55
N PRO A 37 2.72 -27.76 3.72
CA PRO A 37 1.27 -27.63 3.81
C PRO A 37 0.82 -26.29 3.22
N ILE A 38 -0.09 -26.33 2.25
CA ILE A 38 -0.57 -25.12 1.57
C ILE A 38 -1.37 -24.24 2.54
N GLU A 39 -1.93 -24.84 3.60
CA GLU A 39 -2.64 -24.13 4.66
C GLU A 39 -1.71 -23.41 5.64
N ASP A 40 -0.40 -23.68 5.61
CA ASP A 40 0.60 -22.99 6.42
C ASP A 40 1.29 -21.90 5.59
N ARG A 41 0.66 -20.71 5.57
CA ARG A 41 1.09 -19.58 4.75
C ARG A 41 2.50 -19.11 5.08
N ASP A 42 2.88 -19.11 6.36
CA ASP A 42 4.21 -18.66 6.75
C ASP A 42 5.26 -19.68 6.32
N ALA A 43 5.02 -20.97 6.55
CA ALA A 43 5.91 -22.00 6.01
C ALA A 43 6.02 -21.90 4.49
N PHE A 44 4.91 -21.64 3.79
CA PHE A 44 4.88 -21.45 2.35
C PHE A 44 5.65 -20.20 1.89
N LYS A 45 5.47 -19.06 2.57
CA LYS A 45 6.20 -17.81 2.34
C LYS A 45 7.70 -17.99 2.53
N TYR A 46 8.11 -18.60 3.65
CA TYR A 46 9.52 -18.79 3.97
C TYR A 46 10.18 -19.85 3.08
N ALA A 47 9.46 -20.90 2.67
CA ALA A 47 9.97 -21.88 1.70
C ALA A 47 10.22 -21.24 0.32
N LEU A 48 9.27 -20.42 -0.16
CA LEU A 48 9.44 -19.66 -1.39
C LEU A 48 10.54 -18.60 -1.26
N GLY A 49 10.61 -17.89 -0.14
CA GLY A 49 11.66 -16.92 0.13
C GLY A 49 13.05 -17.56 0.14
N ALA A 50 13.20 -18.71 0.80
CA ALA A 50 14.46 -19.44 0.88
C ALA A 50 14.96 -19.97 -0.47
N THR A 51 14.05 -20.25 -1.40
CA THR A 51 14.37 -20.78 -2.73
C THR A 51 14.48 -19.68 -3.80
N LEU A 52 13.78 -18.55 -3.65
CA LEU A 52 13.70 -17.49 -4.65
C LEU A 52 14.54 -16.24 -4.32
N VAL A 53 14.96 -16.04 -3.08
CA VAL A 53 15.62 -14.80 -2.62
C VAL A 53 17.09 -15.05 -2.27
N LYS A 54 17.99 -14.62 -3.17
CA LYS A 54 19.46 -14.73 -2.99
C LYS A 54 20.09 -13.66 -2.09
N SER A 55 19.41 -12.54 -1.90
CA SER A 55 19.95 -11.38 -1.19
C SER A 55 18.93 -10.84 -0.22
N ASN A 56 19.36 -10.57 1.01
CA ASN A 56 18.54 -9.94 2.04
C ASN A 56 17.96 -8.59 1.57
N ALA A 57 18.64 -7.88 0.65
CA ALA A 57 18.13 -6.64 0.09
C ALA A 57 16.80 -6.82 -0.69
N HIS A 58 16.56 -8.01 -1.25
CA HIS A 58 15.33 -8.32 -1.99
C HIS A 58 14.23 -8.91 -1.10
N TRP A 59 14.50 -9.18 0.17
CA TRP A 59 13.55 -9.81 1.08
C TRP A 59 12.26 -8.99 1.24
N ARG A 60 12.41 -7.68 1.50
CA ARG A 60 11.25 -6.78 1.66
C ARG A 60 10.38 -6.71 0.40
N ALA A 61 11.00 -6.70 -0.78
CA ALA A 61 10.28 -6.67 -2.04
C ALA A 61 9.56 -8.00 -2.30
N PHE A 62 10.23 -9.13 -2.05
CA PHE A 62 9.63 -10.46 -2.13
C PHE A 62 8.41 -10.59 -1.22
N GLU A 63 8.55 -10.23 0.06
CA GLU A 63 7.47 -10.32 1.03
C GLU A 63 6.26 -9.49 0.58
N THR A 64 6.49 -8.26 0.12
CA THR A 64 5.42 -7.40 -0.40
C THR A 64 4.70 -8.06 -1.59
N ILE A 65 5.44 -8.61 -2.55
CA ILE A 65 4.85 -9.22 -3.75
C ILE A 65 4.14 -10.53 -3.40
N PHE A 66 4.69 -11.32 -2.47
CA PHE A 66 4.05 -12.53 -1.96
C PHE A 66 2.70 -12.22 -1.32
N GLU A 67 2.67 -11.23 -0.42
CA GLU A 67 1.43 -10.84 0.24
C GLU A 67 0.39 -10.35 -0.77
N VAL A 68 0.80 -9.55 -1.76
CA VAL A 68 -0.09 -9.06 -2.83
C VAL A 68 -0.60 -10.20 -3.72
N TYR A 69 0.28 -11.09 -4.18
CA TYR A 69 -0.04 -12.11 -5.20
C TYR A 69 -0.98 -13.21 -4.68
N PHE A 70 -0.77 -13.67 -3.44
CA PHE A 70 -1.55 -14.77 -2.88
C PHE A 70 -2.82 -14.31 -2.17
N SER A 71 -2.92 -13.05 -1.73
CA SER A 71 -4.16 -12.51 -1.14
C SER A 71 -5.30 -12.34 -2.17
N LEU A 72 -4.98 -12.14 -3.45
CA LEU A 72 -5.96 -12.00 -4.54
C LEU A 72 -6.64 -13.32 -4.96
N ARG A 73 -6.19 -14.47 -4.45
CA ARG A 73 -6.55 -15.79 -5.00
C ARG A 73 -7.36 -16.70 -4.08
N GLY A 74 -7.74 -16.27 -2.88
CA GLY A 74 -8.81 -16.89 -2.09
C GLY A 74 -8.52 -17.07 -0.58
N PRO A 75 -9.57 -17.37 0.22
CA PRO A 75 -9.50 -17.51 1.68
C PRO A 75 -8.67 -18.69 2.20
N GLU A 76 -8.28 -19.64 1.34
CA GLU A 76 -7.36 -20.74 1.67
C GLU A 76 -5.91 -20.26 1.91
N TYR A 77 -5.62 -19.00 1.61
CA TYR A 77 -4.29 -18.39 1.73
C TYR A 77 -4.27 -17.18 2.68
N ASP A 78 -5.28 -17.00 3.52
CA ASP A 78 -5.42 -15.83 4.41
C ASP A 78 -5.02 -16.23 5.84
N ILE A 79 -3.89 -15.72 6.38
CA ILE A 79 -3.54 -15.98 7.78
C ILE A 79 -2.96 -14.74 8.46
N THR A 80 -3.54 -14.47 9.63
CA THR A 80 -3.11 -13.63 10.75
C THR A 80 -1.62 -13.70 11.01
N ASP A 81 -0.94 -12.57 11.26
CA ASP A 81 0.16 -12.63 12.23
C ASP A 81 0.48 -11.36 13.05
N ALA A 82 1.02 -11.65 14.23
CA ALA A 82 1.16 -10.89 15.47
C ALA A 82 2.29 -9.83 15.49
N THR A 83 2.66 -9.27 14.34
CA THR A 83 3.68 -8.20 14.26
C THR A 83 3.13 -6.81 14.57
N SER A 84 1.83 -6.70 14.86
CA SER A 84 1.11 -5.43 14.98
C SER A 84 1.25 -4.72 16.33
N ASP A 85 1.71 -5.41 17.38
CA ASP A 85 1.54 -4.91 18.75
C ASP A 85 2.66 -3.96 19.18
N ALA A 86 3.91 -4.18 18.74
CA ALA A 86 5.04 -3.32 19.09
C ALA A 86 4.96 -1.93 18.44
N ASP A 87 4.47 -1.85 17.21
CA ASP A 87 4.22 -0.57 16.56
C ASP A 87 3.00 0.13 17.19
N ALA A 88 1.93 -0.60 17.49
CA ALA A 88 0.71 -0.03 18.07
C ALA A 88 0.92 0.69 19.42
N GLU A 89 1.85 0.21 20.26
CA GLU A 89 2.17 0.83 21.55
C GLU A 89 2.91 2.17 21.42
N MET A 90 3.91 2.26 20.52
CA MET A 90 4.69 3.49 20.30
C MET A 90 3.83 4.64 19.75
N TRP A 91 2.80 4.32 18.97
CA TRP A 91 1.89 5.31 18.38
C TRP A 91 0.71 5.68 19.29
N ARG A 92 0.39 4.89 20.33
CA ARG A 92 -0.60 5.27 21.37
C ARG A 92 -0.12 6.48 22.18
N GLU A 93 1.14 6.47 22.60
CA GLU A 93 1.75 7.62 23.32
C GLU A 93 1.76 8.90 22.47
N GLN A 94 1.86 8.78 21.14
CA GLN A 94 1.86 9.93 20.24
C GLN A 94 0.44 10.47 19.94
N GLN A 95 -0.60 9.62 20.00
CA GLN A 95 -2.00 10.05 19.82
C GLN A 95 -2.59 10.71 21.05
N GLU A 96 -2.11 10.40 22.26
CA GLU A 96 -2.55 11.08 23.49
C GLU A 96 -2.17 12.58 23.50
N GLN A 97 -1.19 13.00 22.70
CA GLN A 97 -0.83 14.42 22.54
C GLN A 97 -1.61 15.16 21.43
N ARG A 98 -2.42 14.47 20.61
CA ARG A 98 -3.17 15.08 19.48
C ARG A 98 -4.70 14.96 19.60
N GLN A 99 -5.23 14.58 20.76
CA GLN A 99 -6.68 14.57 20.98
C GLN A 99 -7.19 15.95 21.41
N GLY A 100 -7.45 16.80 20.42
CA GLY A 100 -8.35 17.95 20.52
C GLY A 100 -9.34 17.89 19.36
N ASP A 101 -10.56 17.52 19.69
CA ASP A 101 -11.83 17.70 18.95
C ASP A 101 -11.92 17.33 17.45
N GLY A 102 -12.88 16.47 17.13
CA GLY A 102 -13.29 16.26 15.75
C GLY A 102 -14.27 15.11 15.51
N LYS A 103 -15.41 15.09 16.20
CA LYS A 103 -16.60 14.35 15.72
C LYS A 103 -17.06 15.01 14.40
N GLY A 104 -16.52 14.53 13.28
CA GLY A 104 -16.85 15.01 11.93
C GLY A 104 -17.87 14.10 11.27
N GLN A 105 -19.15 14.33 11.56
CA GLN A 105 -20.26 13.87 10.72
C GLN A 105 -20.22 14.66 9.41
N SER A 106 -19.60 14.13 8.36
CA SER A 106 -19.68 14.67 6.99
C SER A 106 -19.89 13.55 5.96
N GLY A 107 -20.84 12.65 6.23
CA GLY A 107 -21.36 11.72 5.23
C GLY A 107 -22.44 12.43 4.43
N GLY A 108 -22.17 12.78 3.17
CA GLY A 108 -23.20 13.39 2.33
C GLY A 108 -22.82 13.70 0.88
N SER A 109 -21.54 13.98 0.57
CA SER A 109 -21.15 14.31 -0.81
C SER A 109 -19.91 13.57 -1.33
N MET A 110 -19.11 12.94 -0.46
CA MET A 110 -17.89 12.21 -0.85
C MET A 110 -18.16 10.73 -1.18
N ASP A 111 -19.26 10.16 -0.70
CA ASP A 111 -19.60 8.73 -0.90
C ASP A 111 -19.99 8.39 -2.35
N SER A 112 -20.52 9.37 -3.08
CA SER A 112 -20.91 9.22 -4.48
C SER A 112 -19.76 9.34 -5.47
N LEU A 113 -18.55 9.72 -5.04
CA LEU A 113 -17.44 9.98 -5.94
C LEU A 113 -16.89 8.70 -6.57
N THR A 114 -16.57 8.75 -7.86
CA THR A 114 -15.85 7.66 -8.54
C THR A 114 -14.37 7.64 -8.10
N PRO A 115 -13.67 6.50 -8.30
CA PRO A 115 -12.23 6.45 -8.04
C PRO A 115 -11.44 7.51 -8.80
N GLU A 116 -11.83 7.78 -10.05
CA GLU A 116 -11.22 8.79 -10.90
C GLU A 116 -11.44 10.21 -10.34
N GLU A 117 -12.64 10.51 -9.83
CA GLU A 117 -12.95 11.79 -9.20
C GLU A 117 -12.13 11.98 -7.91
N ILE A 118 -12.00 10.93 -7.09
CA ILE A 118 -11.14 10.97 -5.88
C ILE A 118 -9.69 11.23 -6.26
N ALA A 119 -9.17 10.56 -7.30
CA ALA A 119 -7.80 10.76 -7.77
C ALA A 119 -7.58 12.18 -8.32
N GLN A 120 -8.55 12.74 -9.05
CA GLN A 120 -8.49 14.12 -9.53
C GLN A 120 -8.50 15.14 -8.37
N MET A 121 -9.40 14.95 -7.40
CA MET A 121 -9.46 15.81 -6.21
C MET A 121 -8.17 15.73 -5.39
N LEU A 122 -7.58 14.53 -5.28
CA LEU A 122 -6.28 14.35 -4.63
C LEU A 122 -5.17 15.09 -5.38
N MET A 123 -5.13 14.99 -6.70
CA MET A 123 -4.17 15.73 -7.52
C MET A 123 -4.31 17.24 -7.31
N SER A 124 -5.54 17.78 -7.31
CA SER A 124 -5.77 19.20 -7.02
C SER A 124 -5.39 19.58 -5.59
N ALA A 125 -5.67 18.74 -4.59
CA ALA A 125 -5.28 18.99 -3.21
C ALA A 125 -3.75 18.99 -3.03
N LEU A 126 -3.05 18.06 -3.67
CA LEU A 126 -1.58 17.98 -3.68
C LEU A 126 -0.96 19.18 -4.38
N MET A 127 -1.56 19.64 -5.49
CA MET A 127 -1.10 20.84 -6.21
C MET A 127 -1.21 22.10 -5.35
N ASN A 128 -2.32 22.25 -4.63
CA ASN A 128 -2.60 23.43 -3.81
C ASN A 128 -2.09 23.33 -2.36
N GLY A 129 -1.56 22.18 -1.95
CA GLY A 129 -1.12 21.95 -0.57
C GLY A 129 -2.27 21.91 0.44
N ASP A 130 -3.49 21.54 0.01
CA ASP A 130 -4.67 21.53 0.87
C ASP A 130 -4.64 20.32 1.82
N GLN A 131 -4.05 20.53 2.99
CA GLN A 131 -3.89 19.53 4.05
C GLN A 131 -5.22 18.99 4.57
N ALA A 132 -6.25 19.84 4.66
CA ALA A 132 -7.55 19.43 5.17
C ALA A 132 -8.24 18.48 4.16
N MET A 133 -8.16 18.80 2.87
CA MET A 133 -8.68 17.97 1.81
C MET A 133 -7.90 16.65 1.70
N MET A 134 -6.56 16.69 1.78
CA MET A 134 -5.74 15.46 1.78
C MET A 134 -6.13 14.50 2.89
N ARG A 135 -6.36 14.99 4.12
CA ARG A 135 -6.87 14.16 5.23
C ARG A 135 -8.25 13.57 4.96
N ALA A 136 -9.16 14.36 4.38
CA ALA A 136 -10.50 13.90 4.04
C ALA A 136 -10.46 12.81 2.96
N LEU A 137 -9.63 13.01 1.92
CA LEU A 137 -9.43 12.05 0.84
C LEU A 137 -8.74 10.78 1.33
N ALA A 138 -7.78 10.86 2.26
CA ALA A 138 -7.16 9.68 2.85
C ALA A 138 -8.20 8.78 3.54
N ARG A 139 -9.10 9.38 4.34
CA ARG A 139 -10.21 8.64 4.98
C ARG A 139 -11.12 7.97 3.96
N GLN A 140 -11.50 8.71 2.92
CA GLN A 140 -12.39 8.20 1.89
C GLN A 140 -11.75 7.11 1.03
N ALA A 141 -10.47 7.28 0.70
CA ALA A 141 -9.69 6.30 -0.05
C ALA A 141 -9.54 4.99 0.73
N VAL A 142 -9.22 5.04 2.02
CA VAL A 142 -9.15 3.83 2.86
C VAL A 142 -10.52 3.15 2.92
N GLN A 143 -11.59 3.91 3.15
CA GLN A 143 -12.94 3.35 3.19
C GLN A 143 -13.32 2.61 1.92
N ARG A 144 -12.95 3.15 0.76
CA ARG A 144 -13.39 2.63 -0.54
C ARG A 144 -12.45 1.57 -1.11
N PHE A 145 -11.15 1.72 -0.93
CA PHE A 145 -10.14 0.95 -1.65
C PHE A 145 -9.39 -0.05 -0.79
N ALA A 146 -9.27 0.18 0.52
CA ALA A 146 -8.55 -0.76 1.38
C ALA A 146 -9.25 -2.13 1.40
N GLY A 147 -10.58 -2.18 1.29
CA GLY A 147 -11.33 -3.43 1.37
C GLY A 147 -11.16 -4.09 2.73
N MET A 148 -11.21 -3.28 3.80
CA MET A 148 -11.18 -3.75 5.18
C MET A 148 -12.48 -4.47 5.52
N GLU A 149 -12.36 -5.69 6.03
CA GLU A 149 -13.49 -6.52 6.48
C GLU A 149 -13.31 -6.82 7.97
N PRO A 150 -14.34 -6.63 8.81
CA PRO A 150 -14.24 -6.89 10.25
C PRO A 150 -13.79 -8.32 10.56
N GLY A 151 -12.84 -8.48 11.49
CA GLY A 151 -12.29 -9.78 11.88
C GLY A 151 -11.38 -10.43 10.84
N ARG A 152 -11.17 -9.81 9.68
CA ARG A 152 -10.25 -10.31 8.65
C ARG A 152 -8.83 -9.79 8.91
N PRO A 153 -7.86 -10.67 9.15
CA PRO A 153 -6.55 -10.26 9.64
C PRO A 153 -5.58 -10.04 8.49
N VAL A 154 -5.71 -8.89 7.82
CA VAL A 154 -4.78 -8.51 6.75
C VAL A 154 -3.78 -7.48 7.26
N GLY A 155 -2.51 -7.64 6.92
CA GLY A 155 -1.45 -6.73 7.37
C GLY A 155 -1.70 -5.28 6.95
N GLY A 156 -1.42 -4.31 7.84
CA GLY A 156 -1.65 -2.88 7.57
C GLY A 156 -0.99 -2.38 6.27
N THR A 157 0.17 -2.93 5.92
CA THR A 157 0.91 -2.63 4.69
C THR A 157 0.12 -2.99 3.42
N TYR A 158 -0.69 -4.05 3.44
CA TYR A 158 -1.52 -4.45 2.31
C TYR A 158 -2.62 -3.42 2.04
N TYR A 159 -3.32 -2.99 3.10
CA TYR A 159 -4.34 -1.96 2.99
C TYR A 159 -3.77 -0.65 2.45
N LEU A 160 -2.55 -0.32 2.86
CA LEU A 160 -1.84 0.85 2.36
C LEU A 160 -1.58 0.69 0.87
N TYR A 161 -0.87 -0.37 0.45
CA TYR A 161 -0.56 -0.63 -0.95
C TYR A 161 -1.82 -0.58 -1.83
N ARG A 162 -2.87 -1.32 -1.45
CA ARG A 162 -4.12 -1.39 -2.21
C ARG A 162 -4.77 -0.02 -2.34
N THR A 163 -4.77 0.77 -1.27
CA THR A 163 -5.33 2.13 -1.29
C THR A 163 -4.53 3.05 -2.20
N LEU A 164 -3.20 3.10 -2.05
CA LEU A 164 -2.33 3.97 -2.86
C LEU A 164 -2.34 3.57 -4.34
N ARG A 165 -2.41 2.27 -4.64
CA ARG A 165 -2.47 1.75 -6.00
C ARG A 165 -3.76 2.15 -6.73
N ASN A 166 -4.90 2.12 -6.06
CA ASN A 166 -6.18 2.56 -6.63
C ASN A 166 -6.23 4.09 -6.87
N LEU A 167 -5.40 4.85 -6.16
CA LEU A 167 -5.23 6.29 -6.38
C LEU A 167 -4.18 6.62 -7.44
N ASP A 168 -3.53 5.60 -8.02
CA ASP A 168 -2.40 5.74 -8.94
C ASP A 168 -1.28 6.64 -8.39
N LEU A 169 -0.98 6.47 -7.08
CA LEU A 169 -0.03 7.33 -6.39
C LEU A 169 1.41 7.16 -6.92
N ASP A 170 1.74 5.98 -7.46
CA ASP A 170 3.04 5.68 -8.08
C ASP A 170 3.39 6.66 -9.21
N ASN A 171 2.38 7.11 -9.97
CA ASN A 171 2.53 8.03 -11.09
C ASN A 171 2.16 9.48 -10.72
N MET A 172 1.80 9.75 -9.46
CA MET A 172 1.25 11.05 -9.06
C MET A 172 2.28 12.18 -9.16
N LEU A 173 3.54 11.93 -8.79
CA LEU A 173 4.60 12.93 -8.87
C LEU A 173 4.80 13.42 -10.31
N GLU A 174 4.86 12.50 -11.28
CA GLU A 174 5.01 12.84 -12.69
C GLU A 174 3.81 13.65 -13.21
N LYS A 175 2.60 13.26 -12.81
CA LYS A 175 1.37 14.01 -13.15
C LYS A 175 1.37 15.41 -12.56
N LEU A 176 1.78 15.58 -11.31
CA LEU A 176 1.87 16.88 -10.65
C LEU A 176 2.92 17.77 -11.33
N MET A 177 4.12 17.25 -11.57
CA MET A 177 5.18 17.99 -12.27
C MET A 177 4.73 18.42 -13.67
N LYS A 178 4.10 17.52 -14.43
CA LYS A 178 3.57 17.84 -15.75
C LYS A 178 2.48 18.92 -15.69
N ALA A 179 1.51 18.76 -14.80
CA ALA A 179 0.42 19.74 -14.67
C ALA A 179 0.94 21.10 -14.17
N ASN A 180 1.92 21.13 -13.27
CA ASN A 180 2.55 22.38 -12.83
C ASN A 180 3.26 23.09 -13.99
N LYS A 181 3.99 22.33 -14.81
CA LYS A 181 4.63 22.85 -16.02
C LYS A 181 3.62 23.38 -17.05
N ASP A 182 2.50 22.68 -17.24
CA ASP A 182 1.44 23.09 -18.17
C ASP A 182 0.69 24.35 -17.68
N LEU A 183 0.68 24.61 -16.37
CA LEU A 183 0.07 25.79 -15.75
C LEU A 183 1.02 26.99 -15.64
N ALA A 184 2.34 26.76 -15.66
CA ALA A 184 3.33 27.82 -15.57
C ALA A 184 3.28 28.74 -16.80
N GLU A 185 3.20 30.06 -16.59
CA GLU A 185 3.19 31.05 -17.67
C GLU A 185 4.54 31.13 -18.39
N GLU A 186 5.63 30.84 -17.68
CA GLU A 186 7.01 30.83 -18.17
C GLU A 186 7.68 29.49 -17.87
N GLU A 187 8.73 29.17 -18.63
CA GLU A 187 9.49 27.94 -18.42
C GLU A 187 10.24 28.02 -17.07
N LEU A 188 9.97 27.05 -16.19
CA LEU A 188 10.61 26.95 -14.89
C LEU A 188 12.13 26.82 -15.05
N THR A 189 12.87 27.54 -14.20
CA THR A 189 14.32 27.34 -14.10
C THR A 189 14.62 25.96 -13.48
N PRO A 190 15.85 25.41 -13.69
CA PRO A 190 16.22 24.13 -13.08
C PRO A 190 16.14 24.09 -11.54
N LEU A 191 16.28 25.26 -10.90
CA LEU A 191 16.15 25.36 -9.45
C LEU A 191 14.68 25.31 -9.02
N GLU A 192 13.80 26.05 -9.70
CA GLU A 192 12.36 26.06 -9.42
C GLU A 192 11.76 24.67 -9.67
N GLU A 193 12.09 24.01 -10.78
CA GLU A 193 11.63 22.65 -11.07
C GLU A 193 12.02 21.67 -9.95
N ARG A 194 13.24 21.81 -9.42
CA ARG A 194 13.70 20.97 -8.30
C ARG A 194 12.95 21.27 -7.00
N LEU A 195 12.70 22.54 -6.69
CA LEU A 195 11.96 22.95 -5.50
C LEU A 195 10.51 22.43 -5.54
N GLU A 196 9.84 22.58 -6.69
CA GLU A 196 8.48 22.06 -6.91
C GLU A 196 8.43 20.54 -6.76
N ARG A 197 9.42 19.83 -7.33
CA ARG A 197 9.53 18.37 -7.18
C ARG A 197 9.67 17.97 -5.71
N ASP A 198 10.59 18.59 -4.98
CA ASP A 198 10.86 18.30 -3.58
C ASP A 198 9.62 18.62 -2.70
N GLU A 199 8.87 19.67 -3.05
CA GLU A 199 7.61 20.01 -2.38
C GLU A 199 6.50 18.99 -2.66
N PHE A 200 6.29 18.58 -3.91
CA PHE A 200 5.30 17.54 -4.23
C PHE A 200 5.65 16.18 -3.62
N GLU A 201 6.93 15.78 -3.64
CA GLU A 201 7.40 14.58 -2.94
C GLU A 201 7.04 14.63 -1.45
N THR A 202 7.28 15.78 -0.80
CA THR A 202 6.95 15.99 0.61
C THR A 202 5.44 15.86 0.86
N ARG A 203 4.60 16.49 0.02
CA ARG A 203 3.13 16.44 0.16
C ARG A 203 2.58 15.04 -0.10
N ILE A 204 3.11 14.31 -1.07
CA ILE A 204 2.77 12.90 -1.34
C ILE A 204 3.10 12.03 -0.13
N GLU A 205 4.27 12.23 0.48
CA GLU A 205 4.68 11.47 1.66
C GLU A 205 3.79 11.75 2.87
N GLN A 206 3.40 13.02 3.08
CA GLN A 206 2.41 13.39 4.10
C GLN A 206 1.06 12.69 3.85
N PHE A 207 0.60 12.64 2.59
CA PHE A 207 -0.64 11.94 2.27
C PHE A 207 -0.56 10.43 2.57
N LYS A 208 0.56 9.77 2.24
CA LYS A 208 0.79 8.35 2.61
C LYS A 208 0.69 8.13 4.11
N GLN A 209 1.30 8.99 4.92
CA GLN A 209 1.22 8.93 6.38
C GLN A 209 -0.21 9.08 6.90
N GLU A 210 -1.02 9.94 6.28
CA GLU A 210 -2.44 10.09 6.65
C GLU A 210 -3.26 8.83 6.30
N VAL A 211 -2.96 8.17 5.18
CA VAL A 211 -3.57 6.88 4.79
C VAL A 211 -3.18 5.77 5.78
N GLU A 212 -1.89 5.66 6.12
CA GLU A 212 -1.40 4.71 7.13
C GLU A 212 -2.05 4.92 8.50
N ALA A 213 -2.13 6.17 8.96
CA ALA A 213 -2.74 6.52 10.22
C ALA A 213 -4.22 6.13 10.25
N GLU A 214 -4.95 6.33 9.15
CA GLU A 214 -6.35 5.93 9.03
C GLU A 214 -6.53 4.41 9.05
N ILE A 215 -5.69 3.68 8.31
CA ILE A 215 -5.69 2.21 8.30
C ILE A 215 -5.49 1.69 9.72
N ARG A 216 -4.50 2.23 10.43
CA ARG A 216 -4.20 1.85 11.82
C ARG A 216 -5.38 2.14 12.75
N ARG A 217 -6.02 3.31 12.63
CA ARG A 217 -7.22 3.67 13.42
C ARG A 217 -8.33 2.63 13.24
N ARG A 218 -8.59 2.18 12.01
CA ARG A 218 -9.62 1.18 11.72
C ARG A 218 -9.27 -0.20 12.25
N LEU A 219 -8.02 -0.63 12.09
CA LEU A 219 -7.55 -1.91 12.64
C LEU A 219 -7.65 -1.97 14.17
N VAL A 220 -7.33 -0.87 14.86
CA VAL A 220 -7.48 -0.80 16.33
C VAL A 220 -8.95 -0.82 16.73
N ALA A 221 -9.82 -0.12 16.01
CA ALA A 221 -11.26 -0.11 16.27
C ALA A 221 -11.90 -1.50 16.09
N ASP A 222 -11.45 -2.27 15.10
CA ASP A 222 -11.92 -3.63 14.84
C ASP A 222 -11.51 -4.62 15.94
N ARG A 223 -10.28 -4.48 16.49
CA ARG A 223 -9.78 -5.34 17.59
C ARG A 223 -10.38 -5.03 18.95
N GLY A 224 -10.98 -3.84 19.12
CA GLY A 224 -11.56 -3.36 20.37
C GLY A 224 -13.07 -3.58 20.51
N ALA A 225 -13.73 -4.11 19.47
CA ALA A 225 -15.16 -4.39 19.41
C ALA A 225 -15.46 -5.86 19.74
#